data_AF-A0A4R0J579-F1
#
_entry.id   AF-A0A4R0J579-F1
#
_cell.length_a   1.000
_cell.length_b   1.000
_cell.length_c   1.000
_cell.angle_alpha   90.00
_cell.angle_beta   90.00
_cell.angle_gamma   90.00
#
_symmetry.space_group_name_H-M   'P 1'
#
loop_
_entity.id
_entity.type
_entity.pdbx_description
1 polymer ?
#
loop_
_entity_poly.entity_id
_entity_poly.type
_entity_poly.pdbx_seq_one_letter_code
_entity_poly.pdbx_strand_id
1 'polypeptide(L)'
;MRLYLVKEEERLVWVAALAHEVMYSYVANTGKFHNNNALRNDFYMVRDLTYEPIGPAEARRLIDQGVGTLDEARSATSLAKWRADPNPLALADVLAMAAGSND
;
A
#
# COMPACT_ATOMS: atom_id res chain seq x y z
N MET A 1 -5.51 -10.21 7.01
CA MET A 1 -4.81 -9.12 6.31
C MET A 1 -4.28 -8.15 7.34
N ARG A 2 -3.01 -7.73 7.24
CA ARG A 2 -2.43 -6.71 8.13
C ARG A 2 -2.14 -5.45 7.33
N LEU A 3 -2.44 -4.28 7.88
CA LEU A 3 -2.18 -2.99 7.24
C LEU A 3 -0.99 -2.32 7.89
N TYR A 4 -0.21 -1.61 7.09
CA TYR A 4 0.96 -0.87 7.53
C TYR A 4 0.98 0.51 6.91
N LEU A 5 1.38 1.51 7.70
CA LEU A 5 1.92 2.76 7.19
C LEU A 5 3.42 2.54 6.92
N VAL A 6 3.83 2.78 5.69
CA VAL A 6 5.23 2.68 5.26
C VAL A 6 5.85 4.06 5.24
N LYS A 7 6.98 4.22 5.93
CA LYS A 7 7.70 5.48 6.07
C LYS A 7 9.13 5.35 5.56
N GLU A 8 9.61 6.40 4.91
CA GLU A 8 11.01 6.62 4.58
C GLU A 8 11.44 7.83 5.40
N GLU A 9 12.20 7.60 6.46
CA GLU A 9 12.47 8.61 7.51
C GLU A 9 11.14 9.19 8.04
N GLU A 10 10.94 10.51 7.93
CA GLU A 10 9.72 11.21 8.36
C GLU A 10 8.62 11.24 7.28
N ARG A 11 8.91 10.79 6.06
CA ARG A 11 7.98 10.87 4.95
C ARG A 11 7.02 9.68 4.96
N LEU A 12 5.72 9.98 4.87
CA LEU A 12 4.68 8.96 4.65
C LEU A 12 4.67 8.58 3.17
N VAL A 13 4.98 7.32 2.86
CA VAL A 13 5.18 6.89 1.47
C VAL A 13 4.01 6.05 0.98
N TRP A 14 3.62 5.02 1.74
CA TRP A 14 2.59 4.07 1.32
C TRP A 14 1.67 3.67 2.47
N VAL A 15 0.43 3.35 2.12
CA VAL A 15 -0.40 2.43 2.89
C VAL A 15 -0.26 1.06 2.25
N ALA A 16 0.28 0.10 3.00
CA ALA A 16 0.55 -1.25 2.54
C ALA A 16 -0.39 -2.26 3.20
N ALA A 17 -0.68 -3.35 2.47
CA ALA A 17 -1.47 -4.47 2.95
C ALA A 17 -0.68 -5.77 2.77
N LEU A 18 -0.51 -6.52 3.86
CA LEU A 18 0.13 -7.82 3.87
C LEU A 18 -0.92 -8.91 3.98
N ALA A 19 -1.02 -9.73 2.93
CA ALA A 19 -1.82 -10.95 2.91
C ALA A 19 -0.88 -12.15 2.73
N HIS A 20 -0.74 -12.96 3.78
CA HIS A 20 0.29 -14.01 3.87
C HIS A 20 1.69 -13.43 3.61
N GLU A 21 2.32 -13.81 2.49
CA GLU A 21 3.65 -13.36 2.07
C GLU A 21 3.60 -12.31 0.95
N VAL A 22 2.41 -11.91 0.50
CA VAL A 22 2.25 -10.92 -0.58
C VAL A 22 2.02 -9.54 0.03
N MET A 23 2.90 -8.61 -0.33
CA MET A 23 2.78 -7.21 0.04
C MET A 23 2.12 -6.45 -1.10
N TYR A 24 1.09 -5.68 -0.76
CA TYR A 24 0.41 -4.76 -1.68
C TYR A 24 0.63 -3.33 -1.22
N SER A 25 0.73 -2.38 -2.15
CA SER A 25 0.70 -0.94 -1.87
C SER A 25 -0.53 -0.29 -2.47
N TYR A 26 -1.18 0.60 -1.72
CA TYR A 26 -2.22 1.46 -2.27
C TYR A 26 -1.61 2.54 -3.17
N VAL A 27 -2.00 2.57 -4.44
CA VAL A 27 -1.59 3.59 -5.39
C VAL A 27 -2.75 4.56 -5.58
N ALA A 28 -2.64 5.76 -5.03
CA ALA A 28 -3.77 6.69 -4.99
C ALA A 28 -4.25 7.08 -6.40
N ASN A 29 -3.34 7.19 -7.37
CA ASN A 29 -3.65 7.49 -8.76
C ASN A 29 -4.51 6.42 -9.48
N THR A 30 -4.62 5.20 -8.92
CA THR A 30 -5.47 4.12 -9.46
C THR A 30 -6.67 3.81 -8.56
N GLY A 31 -6.63 4.26 -7.30
CA GLY A 31 -7.65 3.95 -6.29
C GLY A 31 -7.63 2.51 -5.79
N LYS A 32 -6.54 1.77 -6.02
CA LYS A 32 -6.45 0.33 -5.74
C LYS A 32 -5.14 -0.07 -5.08
N PHE A 33 -5.16 -1.24 -4.45
CA PHE A 33 -3.97 -1.92 -3.96
C PHE A 33 -3.38 -2.80 -5.07
N HIS A 34 -2.07 -2.74 -5.22
CA HIS A 34 -1.33 -3.49 -6.22
C HIS A 34 -0.18 -4.26 -5.60
N ASN A 35 0.13 -5.44 -6.14
CA ASN A 35 1.24 -6.26 -5.67
C ASN A 35 2.56 -5.50 -5.82
N ASN A 36 3.26 -5.30 -4.71
CA ASN A 36 4.50 -4.54 -4.65
C ASN A 36 5.65 -5.41 -4.13
N ASN A 37 6.30 -6.09 -5.08
CA ASN A 37 7.46 -6.96 -4.80
C ASN A 37 8.63 -6.19 -4.17
N ALA A 38 8.79 -4.89 -4.45
CA ALA A 38 9.85 -4.08 -3.85
C ALA A 38 9.59 -3.89 -2.34
N LEU A 39 8.36 -3.52 -1.95
CA LEU A 39 7.98 -3.45 -0.53
C LEU A 39 8.04 -4.81 0.15
N ARG A 40 7.66 -5.90 -0.55
CA ARG A 40 7.81 -7.25 0.01
C ARG A 40 9.28 -7.56 0.32
N ASN A 41 10.18 -7.31 -0.64
CA ASN A 41 11.60 -7.56 -0.47
C ASN A 41 12.19 -6.71 0.67
N ASP A 42 11.79 -5.45 0.75
CA ASP A 42 12.24 -4.56 1.81
C ASP A 42 11.73 -5.02 3.19
N PHE A 43 10.45 -5.37 3.30
CA PHE A 43 9.85 -5.84 4.55
C PHE A 43 10.55 -7.08 5.14
N TYR A 44 10.95 -8.04 4.30
CA TYR A 44 11.56 -9.29 4.78
C TYR A 44 13.08 -9.26 4.83
N MET A 45 13.74 -8.58 3.90
CA MET A 45 15.18 -8.71 3.66
C MET A 45 15.94 -7.41 3.88
N VAL A 46 15.59 -6.34 3.15
CA VAL A 46 16.42 -5.12 3.08
C VAL A 46 16.29 -4.27 4.35
N ARG A 47 15.04 -4.05 4.81
CA ARG A 47 14.70 -3.30 6.02
C ARG A 47 15.17 -1.84 6.02
N ASP A 48 15.09 -1.17 4.86
CA ASP A 48 15.41 0.25 4.73
C ASP A 48 14.22 1.15 5.13
N LEU A 49 12.99 0.67 4.95
CA LEU A 49 11.78 1.40 5.32
C LEU A 49 11.27 1.01 6.72
N THR A 50 10.51 1.92 7.32
CA THR A 50 9.77 1.65 8.56
C THR A 50 8.34 1.23 8.23
N TYR A 51 7.87 0.18 8.91
CA TYR A 51 6.52 -0.37 8.75
C TYR A 51 5.77 -0.30 10.07
N GLU A 52 4.89 0.68 10.20
CA GLU A 52 4.07 0.90 11.38
C GLU A 52 2.71 0.19 11.20
N PRO A 53 2.32 -0.76 12.05
CA PRO A 53 1.01 -1.40 11.96
C PRO A 53 -0.11 -0.39 12.16
N ILE A 54 -1.12 -0.42 11.29
CA ILE A 54 -2.29 0.47 11.36
C ILE A 54 -3.60 -0.31 11.23
N GLY A 55 -4.69 0.28 11.74
CA GLY A 55 -6.04 -0.26 11.58
C GLY A 55 -6.73 0.23 10.30
N PRO A 56 -7.87 -0.37 9.91
CA PRO A 56 -8.61 0.04 8.70
C PRO A 56 -9.06 1.50 8.69
N ALA A 57 -9.48 2.04 9.84
CA ALA A 57 -9.88 3.45 9.97
C ALA A 57 -8.71 4.41 9.71
N GLU A 58 -7.54 4.08 10.25
CA GLU A 58 -6.33 4.88 10.05
C GLU A 58 -5.82 4.81 8.62
N ALA A 59 -5.82 3.60 8.02
CA ALA A 59 -5.48 3.42 6.62
C ALA A 59 -6.38 4.27 5.71
N ARG A 60 -7.69 4.31 5.98
CA ARG A 60 -8.61 5.17 5.23
C ARG A 60 -8.27 6.65 5.37
N ARG A 61 -8.01 7.11 6.60
CA ARG A 61 -7.62 8.51 6.87
C ARG A 61 -6.36 8.91 6.09
N LEU A 62 -5.33 8.07 6.09
CA LEU A 62 -4.06 8.32 5.40
C LEU A 62 -4.25 8.34 3.86
N ILE A 63 -5.08 7.44 3.34
CA ILE A 63 -5.43 7.40 1.92
C ILE A 63 -6.16 8.68 1.52
N ASP A 64 -7.15 9.12 2.31
CA ASP A 64 -7.89 10.34 2.05
C ASP A 64 -6.99 11.60 2.15
N GLN A 65 -5.86 11.53 2.88
CA GLN A 65 -4.81 12.56 2.92
C GLN A 65 -3.83 12.49 1.73
N GLY A 66 -3.96 11.50 0.84
CA GLY A 66 -3.15 11.37 -0.36
C GLY A 66 -1.88 10.55 -0.21
N VAL A 67 -1.71 9.79 0.88
CA VAL A 67 -0.59 8.83 0.99
C VAL A 67 -0.66 7.81 -0.14
N GLY A 68 0.48 7.54 -0.79
CA GLY A 68 0.56 6.71 -1.99
C GLY A 68 0.25 7.43 -3.31
N THR A 69 0.13 8.77 -3.30
CA THR A 69 0.05 9.57 -4.54
C THR A 69 1.42 9.71 -5.18
N LEU A 70 1.49 9.41 -6.48
CA LEU A 70 2.67 9.60 -7.30
C LEU A 70 2.50 10.81 -8.22
N ASP A 71 3.60 11.54 -8.41
CA ASP A 71 3.71 12.57 -9.43
C ASP A 71 3.60 11.92 -10.82
N GLU A 72 2.58 12.32 -11.60
CA GLU A 72 2.28 11.69 -12.88
C GLU A 72 3.37 11.91 -13.94
N ALA A 73 4.04 13.07 -13.91
CA ALA A 73 5.10 13.38 -14.86
C ALA A 73 6.37 12.58 -14.56
N ARG A 74 6.73 12.47 -13.28
CA ARG A 74 7.94 11.74 -12.84
C ARG A 74 7.75 10.23 -12.83
N SER A 75 6.52 9.76 -12.63
CA SER A 75 6.21 8.34 -12.44
C SER A 75 5.39 7.74 -13.59
N ALA A 76 5.31 8.40 -14.75
CA ALA A 76 4.44 8.01 -15.87
C ALA A 76 4.57 6.51 -16.23
N THR A 77 5.80 6.00 -16.36
CA THR A 77 6.07 4.59 -16.69
C THR A 77 5.57 3.63 -15.61
N SER A 78 5.79 3.96 -14.34
CA SER A 78 5.33 3.14 -13.22
C SER A 78 3.81 3.15 -13.10
N LEU A 79 3.19 4.32 -13.25
CA LEU A 79 1.73 4.46 -13.25
C LEU A 79 1.08 3.71 -14.42
N ALA A 80 1.68 3.71 -15.60
CA ALA A 80 1.20 2.91 -16.73
C ALA A 80 1.18 1.41 -16.39
N LYS A 81 2.22 0.90 -15.71
CA LYS A 81 2.26 -0.50 -15.25
C LYS A 81 1.17 -0.79 -14.22
N TRP A 82 0.98 0.08 -13.23
CA TRP A 82 -0.08 -0.10 -12.23
C TRP A 82 -1.49 -0.05 -12.84
N ARG A 83 -1.73 0.85 -13.79
CA ARG A 83 -3.00 0.92 -14.53
C ARG A 83 -3.26 -0.32 -15.39
N ALA A 84 -2.20 -0.99 -15.84
CA ALA A 84 -2.27 -2.23 -16.62
C ALA A 84 -2.25 -3.51 -15.75
N ASP A 85 -2.21 -3.40 -14.42
CA ASP A 85 -2.25 -4.55 -13.53
C ASP A 85 -3.56 -5.33 -13.73
N PRO A 86 -3.51 -6.63 -14.08
CA PRO A 86 -4.72 -7.43 -14.29
C PRO A 86 -5.43 -7.80 -13.00
N ASN A 87 -4.76 -7.78 -11.84
CA ASN A 87 -5.31 -8.30 -10.58
C ASN A 87 -5.17 -7.31 -9.41
N PRO A 88 -5.62 -6.05 -9.53
CA PRO A 88 -5.57 -5.10 -8.43
C PRO A 88 -6.68 -5.40 -7.42
N LEU A 89 -6.43 -5.13 -6.14
CA LEU A 89 -7.42 -5.29 -5.08
C LEU A 89 -8.13 -3.97 -4.80
N ALA A 90 -9.46 -4.01 -4.64
CA ALA A 90 -10.23 -2.82 -4.29
C ALA A 90 -9.97 -2.39 -2.85
N LEU A 91 -9.96 -1.08 -2.60
CA LEU A 91 -9.77 -0.50 -1.27
C LEU A 91 -10.76 -1.08 -0.26
N ALA A 92 -12.05 -1.09 -0.60
CA ALA A 92 -13.10 -1.58 0.28
C ALA A 92 -12.88 -3.04 0.71
N ASP A 93 -12.53 -3.92 -0.23
CA ASP A 93 -12.29 -5.34 0.05
C ASP A 93 -11.09 -5.53 0.99
N VAL A 94 -10.00 -4.78 0.75
CA VAL A 94 -8.81 -4.81 1.59
C VAL A 94 -9.11 -4.36 3.02
N LEU A 95 -9.83 -3.25 3.18
CA LEU A 95 -10.22 -2.74 4.50
C LEU A 95 -11.17 -3.70 5.23
N ALA A 96 -12.13 -4.30 4.54
CA ALA A 96 -13.05 -5.28 5.13
C ALA A 96 -12.31 -6.53 5.61
N MET A 97 -11.40 -7.08 4.80
CA MET A 97 -10.57 -8.22 5.18
C MET A 97 -9.65 -7.90 6.36
N ALA A 98 -9.12 -6.68 6.43
CA ALA A 98 -8.29 -6.24 7.55
C ALA A 98 -9.10 -6.08 8.85
N ALA A 99 -10.33 -5.57 8.76
CA ALA A 99 -11.23 -5.44 9.91
C ALA A 99 -11.61 -6.81 10.50
N GLY A 100 -11.89 -7.80 9.66
CA GLY A 100 -12.25 -9.16 10.10
C GLY A 100 -11.07 -10.03 10.56
N SER A 101 -9.83 -9.54 10.46
CA SER A 101 -8.63 -10.26 10.94
C SER A 101 -8.22 -9.87 12.37
N ASN A 102 -8.99 -8.97 13.00
CA ASN A 102 -8.67 -8.36 14.29
C ASN A 102 -9.55 -8.87 15.44
N ASP A 103 -10.21 -10.02 15.23
CA ASP A 103 -10.94 -10.82 16.22
C ASP A 103 -10.07 -11.98 16.74
#